data_AF-A0A7K7VUY9-F1
#
_entry.id   AF-A0A7K7VUY9-F1
#
_cell.length_a   1.000
_cell.length_b   1.000
_cell.length_c   1.000
_cell.angle_alpha   90.00
_cell.angle_beta   90.00
_cell.angle_gamma   90.00
#
_symmetry.space_group_name_H-M   'P 1'
#
loop_
_entity.id
_entity.type
_entity.pdbx_description
1 polymer ?
#
loop_
_entity_poly.entity_id
_entity_poly.type
_entity_poly.pdbx_seq_one_letter_code
_entity_poly.pdbx_strand_id
1 'polypeptide(L)' 'RGEAPRGASRGAAASRRALAAPQGDYGGPLACLSHDCWVLEGVISPARVCARANQPALFIRVSLYVDWIHKVMRML' A
#
# COMPACT_ATOMS: atom_id res chain seq x y z
N ARG A 1 16.69 -53.20 -16.64
CA ARG A 1 16.64 -51.93 -17.41
C ARG A 1 15.26 -51.34 -17.18
N GLY A 2 15.00 -50.26 -16.47
CA GLY A 2 15.75 -49.36 -15.61
C GLY A 2 14.66 -48.52 -14.97
N GLU A 3 14.63 -48.52 -13.65
CA GLU A 3 13.66 -47.85 -12.78
C GLU A 3 13.89 -46.34 -12.79
N ALA A 4 12.83 -45.53 -12.75
CA ALA A 4 12.94 -44.08 -12.63
C ALA A 4 12.77 -43.65 -11.17
N PRO A 5 13.82 -43.10 -10.54
CA PRO A 5 13.63 -42.19 -9.42
C PRO A 5 14.31 -40.83 -9.65
N ARG A 6 13.95 -39.89 -8.77
CA ARG A 6 14.50 -38.53 -8.54
C ARG A 6 13.72 -37.45 -9.30
N GLY A 7 12.93 -36.60 -8.65
CA GLY A 7 13.27 -35.86 -7.43
C GLY A 7 14.22 -34.72 -7.78
N ALA A 8 13.81 -33.50 -7.42
CA ALA A 8 14.52 -32.21 -7.54
C ALA A 8 14.43 -31.49 -8.90
N SER A 9 13.28 -30.86 -9.17
CA SER A 9 13.28 -29.61 -9.93
C SER A 9 14.06 -28.56 -9.12
N ARG A 10 15.25 -28.25 -9.64
CA ARG A 10 16.26 -27.37 -9.07
C ARG A 10 15.68 -25.99 -8.73
N GLY A 11 15.79 -25.66 -7.45
CA GLY A 11 15.98 -24.32 -6.90
C GLY A 11 15.24 -23.16 -7.58
N ALA A 12 13.99 -22.93 -7.16
CA ALA A 12 13.60 -21.55 -6.93
C ALA A 12 14.40 -21.09 -5.71
N ALA A 13 15.50 -20.37 -5.93
CA ALA A 13 16.15 -19.62 -4.88
C ALA A 13 15.04 -18.78 -4.24
N ALA A 14 14.62 -19.14 -3.03
CA ALA A 14 13.67 -18.35 -2.29
C ALA A 14 14.28 -16.96 -2.19
N SER A 15 13.77 -16.03 -2.99
CA SER A 15 14.15 -14.64 -2.95
C SER A 15 13.98 -14.20 -1.51
N ARG A 16 15.08 -14.17 -0.75
CA ARG A 16 15.21 -13.38 0.48
C ARG A 16 15.30 -11.90 0.10
N ARG A 17 14.40 -11.48 -0.79
CA ARG A 17 14.01 -10.11 -0.92
C ARG A 17 12.86 -10.02 0.05
N ALA A 18 13.18 -9.68 1.31
CA ALA A 18 12.21 -8.98 2.12
C ALA A 18 11.68 -7.88 1.20
N LEU A 19 10.45 -8.03 0.70
CA LEU A 19 9.79 -6.99 -0.05
C LEU A 19 9.76 -5.83 0.92
N ALA A 20 10.68 -4.88 0.74
CA ALA A 20 10.56 -3.58 1.34
C ALA A 20 9.14 -3.15 1.00
N ALA A 21 8.32 -2.91 2.03
CA ALA A 21 7.02 -2.27 1.82
C ALA A 21 7.29 -1.05 0.92
N PRO A 22 6.51 -0.84 -0.16
CA PRO A 22 6.76 0.25 -1.09
C PRO A 22 6.89 1.55 -0.31
N GLN A 23 8.13 2.03 -0.17
CA GLN A 23 8.46 3.19 0.66
C GLN A 23 8.11 4.51 -0.04
N GLY A 24 7.70 4.43 -1.31
CA GLY A 24 7.49 5.59 -2.18
C GLY A 24 6.07 6.12 -2.25
N ASP A 25 5.06 5.37 -1.81
CA ASP A 25 3.66 5.78 -1.97
C ASP A 25 3.09 6.53 -0.75
N TYR A 26 3.86 6.62 0.35
CA TYR A 26 3.42 7.32 1.56
C TYR A 26 3.17 8.80 1.28
N GLY A 27 2.03 9.31 1.73
CA GLY A 27 1.59 10.67 1.40
C GLY A 27 0.83 10.79 0.07
N GLY A 28 0.77 9.73 -0.73
CA GLY A 28 0.00 9.70 -1.98
C GLY A 28 -1.52 9.83 -1.74
N PRO A 29 -2.25 10.45 -2.68
CA PRO A 29 -3.69 10.69 -2.55
C PRO A 29 -4.51 9.44 -2.87
N LEU A 30 -5.54 9.19 -2.06
CA LEU A 30 -6.70 8.38 -2.45
C LEU A 30 -7.81 9.33 -2.88
N ALA A 31 -8.04 9.42 -4.19
CA ALA A 31 -9.09 10.24 -4.77
C ALA A 31 -10.25 9.36 -5.26
N CYS A 32 -11.47 9.75 -4.95
CA CYS A 32 -12.70 9.10 -5.40
C CYS A 32 -13.48 10.05 -6.30
N LEU A 33 -13.98 9.56 -7.43
CA LEU A 33 -14.88 10.33 -8.29
C LEU A 33 -16.26 10.37 -7.64
N SER A 34 -16.74 11.57 -7.33
CA SER A 34 -18.04 11.84 -6.71
C SER A 34 -18.68 13.03 -7.41
N HIS A 35 -19.88 12.85 -7.98
CA HIS A 35 -20.63 13.91 -8.66
C HIS A 35 -19.76 14.66 -9.71
N ASP A 36 -19.10 13.91 -10.59
CA ASP A 36 -18.19 14.43 -11.63
C ASP A 36 -16.96 15.23 -11.11
N CYS A 37 -16.66 15.13 -9.82
CA CYS A 37 -15.52 15.77 -9.18
C CYS A 37 -14.63 14.74 -8.48
N TRP A 38 -13.31 14.90 -8.59
CA TRP A 38 -12.36 14.09 -7.82
C TRP A 38 -12.25 14.63 -6.40
N VAL A 39 -12.66 13.82 -5.43
CA VAL A 39 -12.62 14.16 -4.00
C VAL A 39 -11.46 13.42 -3.34
N LEU A 40 -10.62 14.13 -2.60
CA LEU A 40 -9.55 13.55 -1.81
C LEU A 40 -10.14 12.93 -0.53
N GLU A 41 -10.25 11.61 -0.52
CA GLU A 41 -10.84 10.84 0.59
C GLU A 41 -9.80 10.38 1.60
N GLY A 42 -8.59 10.11 1.13
CA GLY A 42 -7.55 9.55 1.98
C GLY A 42 -6.12 9.92 1.58
N VAL A 43 -5.21 9.70 2.53
CA VAL A 43 -3.77 9.80 2.30
C VAL A 43 -3.11 8.50 2.73
N ILE A 44 -2.25 7.94 1.88
CA ILE A 44 -1.55 6.67 2.16
C ILE A 44 -0.68 6.85 3.40
N SER A 45 -0.91 6.00 4.40
CA SER A 45 -0.17 6.01 5.66
C SER A 45 0.92 4.94 5.67
N PRO A 46 2.04 5.17 6.39
CA PRO A 46 3.00 4.12 6.70
C PRO A 46 2.39 3.04 7.58
N ALA A 47 1.91 1.96 6.96
CA ALA A 47 1.54 0.76 7.69
C ALA A 47 2.82 0.00 8.07
N ARG A 48 3.07 -0.17 9.38
CA ARG A 48 4.19 -1.01 9.90
C ARG A 48 4.05 -2.49 9.52
N VAL A 49 2.89 -2.90 9.01
CA VAL A 49 2.64 -4.28 8.60
C VAL A 49 3.08 -4.42 7.15
N CYS A 50 4.13 -5.21 6.89
CA CYS A 50 4.47 -5.63 5.54
C CYS A 50 3.18 -6.10 4.86
N ALA A 51 2.78 -5.45 3.77
CA ALA A 51 1.53 -5.71 3.06
C ALA A 51 1.38 -7.22 2.86
N ARG A 52 0.51 -7.85 3.66
CA ARG A 52 0.20 -9.27 3.52
C ARG A 52 -0.85 -9.39 2.43
N ALA A 53 -0.75 -10.44 1.62
CA ALA A 53 -1.84 -10.81 0.73
C ALA A 53 -3.14 -10.90 1.56
N ASN A 54 -4.21 -10.26 1.09
CA ASN A 54 -5.52 -10.10 1.74
C ASN A 54 -5.63 -9.10 2.90
N GLN A 55 -4.66 -8.20 3.12
CA GLN A 55 -4.88 -7.04 3.99
C GLN A 55 -5.22 -5.80 3.16
N PRO A 56 -6.30 -5.06 3.49
CA PRO A 56 -6.61 -3.80 2.81
C PRO A 56 -5.53 -2.76 3.09
N ALA A 57 -5.28 -1.88 2.12
CA ALA A 57 -4.44 -0.73 2.31
C ALA A 57 -5.07 0.23 3.35
N LEU A 58 -4.24 0.82 4.20
CA LEU A 58 -4.67 1.74 5.26
C LEU A 58 -4.41 3.19 4.86
N PHE A 59 -5.46 4.00 4.91
CA PHE A 59 -5.43 5.42 4.58
C PHE A 59 -5.84 6.25 5.80
N ILE A 60 -5.23 7.43 5.94
CA ILE A 60 -5.72 8.49 6.83
C ILE A 60 -6.97 9.07 6.18
N ARG A 61 -8.10 9.06 6.88
CA ARG A 61 -9.37 9.63 6.39
C ARG A 61 -9.31 11.16 6.41
N VAL A 62 -9.25 11.78 5.23
CA VAL A 62 -9.05 13.24 5.09
C VAL A 62 -10.22 14.02 5.66
N SER A 63 -11.45 13.49 5.58
CA SER A 63 -12.64 14.17 6.11
C SER A 63 -12.57 14.52 7.60
N LEU A 64 -11.75 13.81 8.40
CA LEU A 64 -11.57 14.10 9.83
C LEU A 64 -10.63 15.28 10.10
N TYR A 65 -9.84 15.68 9.11
CA TYR A 65 -8.81 16.70 9.25
C TYR A 65 -9.12 17.98 8.46
N VAL A 66 -10.25 18.05 7.76
CA VAL A 66 -10.65 19.20 6.92
C VAL A 66 -10.60 20.52 7.69
N ASP A 67 -11.09 20.56 8.93
CA ASP A 67 -11.07 21.79 9.74
C ASP A 67 -9.65 22.23 10.09
N TRP A 68 -8.77 21.29 10.42
CA TRP A 68 -7.37 21.57 10.69
C TRP A 68 -6.64 22.03 9.43
N ILE A 69 -6.86 21.37 8.29
CA ILE A 69 -6.30 21.76 6.99
C ILE A 69 -6.71 23.19 6.65
N HIS A 70 -8.01 23.50 6.73
CA HIS A 70 -8.51 24.85 6.49
C HIS A 70 -7.93 25.88 7.46
N LYS A 71 -7.75 25.52 8.75
CA LYS A 71 -7.11 26.39 9.72
C LYS A 71 -5.67 26.71 9.31
N VAL A 72 -4.88 25.71 8.92
CA VAL A 72 -3.48 25.88 8.50
C VAL A 72 -3.39 26.67 7.20
N MET A 73 -4.23 26.37 6.22
CA MET A 73 -4.24 27.08 4.93
C MET A 73 -4.57 28.57 5.06
N ARG A 74 -5.38 28.96 6.06
CA ARG A 74 -5.68 30.38 6.34
C ARG A 74 -4.60 31.12 7.13
N MET A 75 -3.62 30.41 7.69
CA MET A 75 -2.47 31.01 8.38
C MET A 75 -1.29 31.27 7.43
N LEU A 76 -1.37 30.76 6.19
CA LEU A 76 -0.48 31.05 5.06
C LEU A 76 -1.04 32.23 4.26
#